data_AF-A0A4Q3UIQ9-F1
#
_entry.id   AF-A0A4Q3UIQ9-F1
#
_cell.length_a   1.000
_cell.length_b   1.000
_cell.length_c   1.000
_cell.angle_alpha   90.00
_cell.angle_beta   90.00
_cell.angle_gamma   90.00
#
_symmetry.space_group_name_H-M   'P 1'
#
loop_
_entity.id
_entity.type
_entity.pdbx_description
1 polymer ?
#
loop_
_entity_poly.entity_id
_entity_poly.type
_entity_poly.pdbx_seq_one_letter_code
_entity_poly.pdbx_strand_id
1 'polypeptide(L)' 'MSGRSVKRIGLYPGTFDPITNGHLDIIGRAVKLVDKLIIGVAINEGKGPLFTLEERTKMVLD' A
#
# COMPACT_ATOMS: atom_id res chain seq x y z
N MET A 1 -25.49 22.96 11.48
CA MET A 1 -25.22 21.53 11.21
C MET A 1 -23.81 21.40 10.67
N SER A 2 -22.83 20.94 11.46
CA SER A 2 -21.51 20.60 10.90
C SER A 2 -21.67 19.30 10.12
N GLY A 3 -21.60 19.37 8.80
CA GLY A 3 -21.63 18.19 7.94
C GLY A 3 -20.54 17.21 8.37
N ARG A 4 -20.93 15.94 8.56
CA ARG A 4 -19.98 14.87 8.92
C ARG A 4 -18.95 14.78 7.79
N SER A 5 -17.70 15.14 8.10
CA SER A 5 -16.57 14.98 7.16
C SER A 5 -16.56 13.55 6.64
N VAL A 6 -16.70 13.37 5.32
CA VAL A 6 -16.60 12.07 4.67
C VAL A 6 -15.20 11.53 4.93
N LYS A 7 -15.12 10.28 5.41
CA LYS A 7 -13.83 9.61 5.65
C LYS A 7 -13.10 9.44 4.31
N ARG A 8 -11.92 10.05 4.18
CA ARG A 8 -11.05 9.94 3.01
C ARG A 8 -10.29 8.63 3.09
N ILE A 9 -10.47 7.77 2.09
CA ILE A 9 -9.76 6.49 1.97
C ILE A 9 -8.86 6.57 0.74
N GLY A 10 -7.56 6.40 0.93
CA GLY A 10 -6.57 6.27 -0.15
C GLY A 10 -6.27 4.81 -0.46
N LEU A 11 -5.98 4.51 -1.72
CA LEU A 11 -5.50 3.21 -2.19
C LEU A 11 -4.12 3.39 -2.82
N TYR A 12 -3.15 2.60 -2.37
CA TYR A 12 -1.82 2.50 -2.98
C TYR A 12 -1.57 1.07 -3.46
N PRO A 13 -1.93 0.76 -4.72
CA PRO A 13 -1.73 -0.57 -5.29
C PRO A 13 -0.32 -0.70 -5.86
N GLY A 14 0.27 -1.90 -5.74
CA GLY A 14 1.59 -2.18 -6.30
C GLY A 14 1.96 -3.65 -6.19
N THR A 15 2.95 -4.10 -6.96
CA THR A 15 3.48 -5.47 -6.84
C THR A 15 4.30 -5.63 -5.57
N PHE A 16 5.04 -4.59 -5.15
CA PHE A 16 5.92 -4.60 -3.96
C PHE A 16 6.84 -5.82 -3.90
N ASP A 17 7.59 -6.05 -4.99
CA ASP A 17 8.48 -7.20 -5.17
C ASP A 17 9.95 -6.79 -5.29
N PRO A 18 10.65 -6.45 -4.19
CA PRO A 18 10.13 -6.28 -2.83
C PRO A 18 9.62 -4.85 -2.56
N ILE A 19 9.13 -4.61 -1.35
CA ILE A 19 8.95 -3.25 -0.83
C ILE A 19 10.32 -2.52 -0.77
N THR A 20 10.33 -1.18 -0.91
CA THR A 20 11.55 -0.37 -0.97
C THR A 20 11.40 0.89 -0.13
N ASN A 21 12.50 1.57 0.19
CA ASN A 21 12.48 2.86 0.89
C ASN A 21 11.68 3.93 0.15
N GLY A 22 11.63 3.89 -1.18
CA GLY A 22 10.77 4.76 -1.96
C GLY A 22 9.29 4.50 -1.71
N HIS A 23 8.88 3.23 -1.61
CA HIS A 23 7.52 2.86 -1.24
C HIS A 23 7.18 3.37 0.17
N LEU A 24 8.09 3.21 1.14
CA LEU A 24 7.91 3.67 2.52
C LEU A 24 7.75 5.20 2.61
N ASP A 25 8.52 5.98 1.84
CA ASP A 25 8.38 7.44 1.77
C ASP A 25 6.99 7.85 1.24
N ILE A 26 6.52 7.20 0.17
CA ILE A 26 5.18 7.46 -0.37
C ILE A 26 4.08 7.11 0.64
N ILE A 27 4.20 5.97 1.32
CA ILE A 27 3.27 5.58 2.40
C ILE A 27 3.26 6.65 3.50
N GLY A 28 4.44 7.06 3.98
CA GLY A 28 4.59 8.07 5.04
C GLY A 28 4.03 9.45 4.68
N ARG A 29 4.03 9.81 3.39
CA ARG A 29 3.37 11.04 2.89
C ARG A 29 1.86 10.85 2.76
N ALA A 30 1.41 9.73 2.20
CA ALA A 30 0.01 9.45 1.94
C ALA A 30 -0.83 9.35 3.23
N VAL A 31 -0.30 8.73 4.30
CA VAL A 31 -1.00 8.62 5.59
C VAL A 31 -1.32 9.97 6.24
N LYS A 32 -0.65 11.06 5.83
CA LYS A 32 -0.95 12.43 6.30
C LYS A 32 -2.09 13.09 5.52
N LEU A 33 -2.51 12.52 4.39
CA LEU A 33 -3.49 13.10 3.48
C LEU A 33 -4.87 12.43 3.56
N VAL A 34 -4.93 11.20 4.08
CA VAL A 34 -6.15 10.37 4.15
C VAL A 34 -6.39 9.84 5.56
N ASP A 35 -7.64 9.56 5.90
CA ASP A 35 -8.03 8.99 7.19
C ASP A 35 -7.77 7.47 7.24
N LYS A 36 -7.65 6.82 6.08
CA LYS A 36 -7.26 5.41 5.95
C LYS A 36 -6.50 5.23 4.64
N LEU A 37 -5.31 4.65 4.71
CA LEU A 37 -4.57 4.20 3.53
C LEU A 37 -4.69 2.67 3.44
N ILE A 38 -5.07 2.17 2.26
CA ILE A 38 -5.08 0.74 1.93
C ILE A 38 -3.91 0.48 0.99
N ILE A 39 -3.04 -0.46 1.36
CA ILE A 39 -1.96 -0.92 0.49
C ILE A 39 -2.41 -2.21 -0.18
N GLY A 40 -2.52 -2.19 -1.51
CA GLY A 40 -2.98 -3.33 -2.29
C GLY A 40 -1.80 -4.08 -2.90
N VAL A 41 -1.41 -5.22 -2.31
CA VAL A 41 -0.35 -6.08 -2.85
C VAL A 41 -0.92 -6.91 -4.00
N ALA A 42 -0.49 -6.61 -5.23
CA ALA A 42 -1.04 -7.23 -6.42
C ALA A 42 -0.48 -8.64 -6.65
N ILE A 43 -1.36 -9.55 -7.05
CA ILE A 43 -0.97 -10.82 -7.68
C ILE A 43 -0.45 -10.46 -9.07
N ASN A 44 0.83 -10.69 -9.31
CA ASN A 44 1.46 -10.45 -10.60
C ASN A 44 1.81 -11.81 -11.19
N GLU A 45 1.03 -12.28 -12.17
CA GLU A 45 1.24 -13.56 -12.88
C GLU A 45 2.29 -13.44 -14.01
N GLY A 46 2.97 -12.29 -14.11
CA GLY A 46 4.06 -12.05 -15.05
C GLY A 46 5.33 -12.85 -14.72
N LYS A 47 6.42 -12.58 -15.46
CA LYS A 47 7.68 -13.35 -15.43
C LYS A 47 8.31 -13.43 -14.01
N GLY A 48 7.93 -14.48 -13.25
CA GLY A 48 8.62 -14.97 -12.06
C GLY A 48 8.87 -13.92 -10.98
N PRO A 49 7.89 -13.62 -10.10
CA PRO A 49 8.11 -12.72 -8.98
C PRO A 49 9.22 -13.24 -8.07
N LEU A 50 10.05 -12.33 -7.53
CA LEU A 50 11.15 -12.66 -6.62
C LEU A 50 10.61 -13.26 -5.31
N PHE A 51 9.45 -12.77 -4.87
CA PHE A 51 8.78 -13.19 -3.66
C PHE A 51 7.32 -13.58 -3.93
N THR A 52 6.85 -14.58 -3.20
CA THR A 52 5.44 -14.97 -3.19
C THR A 52 4.55 -13.82 -2.74
N LEU A 53 3.25 -13.89 -3.07
CA LEU A 53 2.29 -12.88 -2.59
C LEU A 53 2.31 -12.75 -1.06
N GLU A 54 2.44 -13.88 -0.35
CA GLU A 54 2.48 -13.95 1.09
C GLU A 54 3.73 -13.26 1.65
N GLU A 55 4.91 -13.56 1.11
CA GLU A 55 6.17 -12.90 1.51
C GLU A 55 6.12 -11.40 1.26
N ARG A 56 5.63 -10.95 0.10
CA ARG A 56 5.49 -9.51 -0.20
C ARG A 56 4.51 -8.82 0.73
N THR A 57 3.42 -9.50 1.08
CA THR A 57 2.45 -8.97 2.05
C THR A 57 3.07 -8.86 3.43
N LYS A 58 3.84 -9.86 3.86
CA LYS A 58 4.56 -9.84 5.13
C LYS A 58 5.58 -8.70 5.19
N MET A 59 6.38 -8.51 4.14
CA MET A 59 7.34 -7.39 4.06
C MET A 59 6.69 -6.00 4.15
N VAL A 60 5.44 -5.87 3.71
CA VAL A 60 4.68 -4.61 3.80
C VAL A 60 4.12 -4.39 5.22
N LEU A 61 3.90 -5.46 5.98
CA LEU A 61 3.31 -5.43 7.33
C LEU A 61 4.36 -5.27 8.44
N ASP A 62 5.59 -5.74 8.21
CA ASP A 62 6.73 -5.63 9.13
C ASP A 62 7.28 -4.20 9.21
#